data_AF-A0A0P0Z7K7-F1
#
_entry.id   AF-A0A0P0Z7K7-F1
#
_cell.length_a   1.000
_cell.length_b   1.000
_cell.length_c   1.000
_cell.angle_alpha   90.00
_cell.angle_beta   90.00
_cell.angle_gamma   90.00
#
_symmetry.space_group_name_H-M   'P 1'
#
loop_
_entity.id
_entity.type
_entity.pdbx_description
1 polymer ?
#
loop_
_entity_poly.entity_id
_entity_poly.type
_entity_poly.pdbx_seq_one_letter_code
_entity_poly.pdbx_strand_id
1 'polypeptide(L)' 'MSEMSLPDVYRACIACLNRQDWANLGRYVAENVEHNGRAFGLSGYRRMLEDDFAAIPDLGFQIDLLVCEPPRIAARL' A
#
# COMPACT_ATOMS: atom_id res chain seq x y z
N MET A 1 -18.42 1.01 17.28
CA MET A 1 -17.11 0.69 16.68
C MET A 1 -16.75 1.87 15.81
N SER A 2 -15.62 2.55 16.07
CA SER A 2 -15.23 3.68 15.23
C SER A 2 -14.82 3.13 13.86
N GLU A 3 -15.46 3.62 12.81
CA GLU A 3 -15.06 3.35 11.43
C GLU A 3 -13.67 3.96 11.21
N MET A 4 -12.73 3.20 10.64
CA MET A 4 -11.38 3.71 10.38
C MET A 4 -11.46 4.77 9.28
N SER A 5 -10.82 5.93 9.50
CA SER A 5 -10.74 6.95 8.48
C SER A 5 -9.83 6.50 7.33
N LEU A 6 -9.98 7.06 6.13
CA LEU A 6 -9.11 6.75 4.99
C LEU A 6 -7.61 6.95 5.30
N PRO A 7 -7.19 8.02 6.01
CA PRO A 7 -5.82 8.14 6.50
C PRO A 7 -5.36 6.98 7.40
N ASP A 8 -6.21 6.48 8.28
CA ASP A 8 -5.88 5.35 9.16
C ASP A 8 -5.70 4.07 8.36
N VAL A 9 -6.58 3.82 7.38
CA VAL A 9 -6.48 2.69 6.45
C VAL A 9 -5.16 2.75 5.67
N TYR A 10 -4.78 3.92 5.16
CA TYR A 10 -3.53 4.08 4.43
C TYR A 10 -2.29 3.89 5.31
N ARG A 11 -2.30 4.41 6.55
CA ARG A 11 -1.22 4.17 7.51
C ARG A 11 -1.07 2.68 7.85
N ALA A 12 -2.17 1.98 8.01
CA ALA A 12 -2.18 0.54 8.22
C ALA A 12 -1.67 -0.23 6.98
N CYS A 13 -2.01 0.23 5.77
CA CYS A 13 -1.45 -0.28 4.52
C CYS A 13 0.08 -0.15 4.51
N ILE A 14 0.63 1.05 4.75
CA ILE A 14 2.08 1.27 4.80
C ILE A 14 2.76 0.39 5.87
N ALA A 15 2.14 0.23 7.05
CA ALA A 15 2.64 -0.68 8.07
C ALA A 15 2.64 -2.16 7.61
N CYS A 16 1.64 -2.57 6.83
CA CYS A 16 1.57 -3.90 6.22
C CYS A 16 2.71 -4.10 5.20
N LEU A 17 2.98 -3.10 4.35
CA LEU A 17 4.07 -3.13 3.37
C LEU A 17 5.44 -3.23 4.05
N ASN A 18 5.71 -2.40 5.05
CA ASN A 18 6.99 -2.40 5.78
C ASN A 18 7.25 -3.70 6.55
N ARG A 19 6.20 -4.44 6.93
CA ARG A 19 6.30 -5.76 7.56
C ARG A 19 6.35 -6.91 6.56
N GLN A 20 6.22 -6.62 5.27
CA GLN A 20 6.09 -7.63 4.21
C GLN A 20 4.97 -8.64 4.50
N ASP A 21 3.86 -8.18 5.10
CA ASP A 21 2.73 -9.02 5.50
C ASP A 21 1.80 -9.30 4.31
N TRP A 22 2.30 -10.08 3.35
CA TRP A 22 1.62 -10.38 2.10
C TRP A 22 0.30 -11.13 2.27
N ALA A 23 0.15 -11.86 3.37
CA ALA A 23 -1.10 -12.54 3.70
C ALA A 23 -2.24 -11.55 4.01
N ASN A 24 -1.91 -10.37 4.54
CA ASN A 24 -2.89 -9.34 4.89
C ASN A 24 -3.00 -8.20 3.86
N LEU A 25 -2.18 -8.19 2.81
CA LEU A 25 -2.16 -7.13 1.80
C LEU A 25 -3.54 -6.86 1.18
N GLY A 26 -4.32 -7.93 0.93
CA GLY A 26 -5.67 -7.84 0.36
C GLY A 26 -6.70 -7.10 1.23
N ARG A 27 -6.37 -6.80 2.50
CA ARG A 27 -7.22 -5.94 3.35
C ARG A 27 -7.14 -4.46 2.96
N TYR A 28 -6.05 -4.06 2.30
CA TYR A 28 -5.76 -2.67 1.98
C TYR A 28 -5.73 -2.40 0.48
N VAL A 29 -5.41 -3.42 -0.32
CA VAL A 29 -5.27 -3.33 -1.77
C VAL A 29 -6.36 -4.18 -2.43
N ALA A 30 -7.13 -3.58 -3.32
CA ALA A 30 -8.21 -4.26 -4.03
C ALA A 30 -7.69 -5.36 -4.96
N GLU A 31 -8.48 -6.42 -5.16
CA GLU A 31 -8.14 -7.54 -6.05
C GLU A 31 -7.83 -7.09 -7.49
N ASN A 32 -8.52 -6.06 -7.96
CA ASN A 32 -8.39 -5.48 -9.30
C ASN A 32 -7.54 -4.19 -9.34
N VAL A 33 -6.61 -4.00 -8.39
CA VAL A 33 -5.76 -2.81 -8.34
C VAL A 33 -5.03 -2.54 -9.66
N GLU A 34 -4.97 -1.26 -10.01
CA GLU A 34 -4.19 -0.72 -11.12
C GLU A 34 -3.05 0.12 -10.56
N HIS A 35 -1.83 -0.09 -11.06
CA HIS A 35 -0.66 0.71 -10.69
C HIS A 35 -0.05 1.33 -11.93
N ASN A 36 0.02 2.66 -12.00
CA ASN A 36 0.58 3.41 -13.13
C ASN A 36 0.00 2.98 -14.50
N GLY A 37 -1.32 2.81 -14.62
CA GLY A 37 -1.95 2.35 -15.87
C GLY A 37 -1.98 0.83 -16.05
N ARG A 38 -1.36 0.05 -15.17
CA ARG A 38 -1.21 -1.41 -15.32
C ARG A 38 -2.21 -2.16 -14.44
N ALA A 39 -3.24 -2.75 -15.04
CA ALA A 39 -4.26 -3.55 -14.37
C ALA A 39 -3.81 -5.01 -14.17
N PHE A 40 -2.81 -5.21 -13.32
CA PHE A 40 -2.24 -6.53 -12.97
C PHE A 40 -2.79 -7.15 -11.66
N GLY A 41 -3.74 -6.47 -11.01
CA GLY A 41 -4.42 -6.97 -9.81
C GLY A 41 -3.52 -7.15 -8.60
N LEU A 42 -4.10 -7.68 -7.51
CA LEU A 42 -3.43 -7.82 -6.22
C LEU A 42 -2.18 -8.72 -6.29
N SER A 43 -2.24 -9.80 -7.08
CA SER A 43 -1.09 -10.70 -7.26
C SER A 43 0.07 -10.03 -8.01
N GLY A 44 -0.23 -9.22 -9.03
CA GLY A 44 0.77 -8.42 -9.74
C GLY A 44 1.37 -7.32 -8.86
N TYR A 45 0.53 -6.65 -8.07
CA TYR A 45 0.97 -5.63 -7.12
C TYR A 45 1.88 -6.21 -6.04
N ARG A 46 1.52 -7.37 -5.48
CA ARG A 46 2.37 -8.10 -4.54
C ARG A 46 3.73 -8.45 -5.15
N ARG A 47 3.73 -9.03 -6.37
CA ARG A 47 4.98 -9.43 -7.03
C ARG A 47 5.91 -8.25 -7.26
N MET A 48 5.37 -7.09 -7.66
CA MET A 48 6.13 -5.85 -7.80
C MET A 48 6.81 -5.46 -6.49
N LEU A 49 6.08 -5.51 -5.37
CA LEU A 49 6.66 -5.21 -4.05
C LEU A 49 7.73 -6.22 -3.63
N GLU A 50 7.49 -7.53 -3.85
CA GLU A 50 8.48 -8.57 -3.59
C GLU A 50 9.78 -8.33 -4.39
N ASP A 51 9.66 -7.93 -5.66
CA ASP A 51 10.80 -7.57 -6.51
C ASP A 51 11.52 -6.32 -5.97
N ASP A 52 10.79 -5.30 -5.52
CA ASP A 52 11.36 -4.07 -4.94
C ASP A 52 12.17 -4.35 -3.66
N PHE A 53 11.64 -5.17 -2.73
CA PHE A 53 12.34 -5.57 -1.51
C PHE A 53 13.53 -6.48 -1.79
N ALA A 54 13.48 -7.30 -2.84
CA ALA A 54 14.63 -8.10 -3.26
C ALA A 54 15.75 -7.23 -3.84
N ALA A 55 15.41 -6.16 -4.56
CA ALA A 55 16.36 -5.20 -5.13
C ALA A 55 16.93 -4.23 -4.10
N ILE A 56 16.14 -3.86 -3.09
CA ILE A 56 16.49 -2.89 -2.03
C ILE A 56 16.16 -3.54 -0.67
N PRO A 57 17.09 -4.31 -0.07
CA PRO A 57 16.81 -5.10 1.14
C PRO A 57 16.40 -4.29 2.38
N ASP A 58 16.80 -3.02 2.46
CA ASP A 58 16.49 -2.08 3.53
C ASP A 58 15.36 -1.10 3.16
N LEU A 59 14.62 -1.38 2.09
CA LEU A 59 13.48 -0.58 1.67
C LEU A 59 12.48 -0.42 2.82
N GLY A 60 12.08 0.81 3.06
CA GLY A 60 11.04 1.14 4.01
C GLY A 60 10.28 2.37 3.53
N PHE A 61 8.96 2.30 3.57
CA PHE A 61 8.09 3.41 3.22
C PHE A 61 7.89 4.30 4.47
N GLN A 62 8.20 5.59 4.35
CA GLN A 62 8.07 6.56 5.44
C GLN A 62 7.13 7.69 5.02
N ILE A 63 5.94 7.77 5.64
CA ILE A 63 4.99 8.84 5.28
C ILE A 63 5.52 10.18 5.81
N ASP A 64 6.03 11.00 4.90
CA ASP A 64 6.50 12.37 5.20
C ASP A 64 5.36 13.40 5.07
N LEU A 65 4.52 13.25 4.04
CA LEU A 65 3.31 14.06 3.86
C LEU A 65 2.13 13.16 3.52
N LEU A 66 0.97 13.45 4.13
CA LEU A 66 -0.29 12.79 3.81
C LEU A 66 -1.40 13.82 3.67
N VAL A 67 -2.03 13.87 2.50
CA VAL A 67 -3.20 14.70 2.21
C VAL A 67 -4.37 13.79 1.85
N CYS A 68 -5.52 14.02 2.47
CA CYS A 68 -6.72 13.22 2.27
C CYS A 68 -7.89 14.10 1.85
N GLU A 69 -8.46 13.78 0.69
CA GLU A 69 -9.71 14.34 0.19
C GLU A 69 -10.55 13.16 -0.32
N PRO A 70 -11.39 12.54 0.53
CA PRO A 70 -12.09 11.32 0.18
C PRO A 70 -12.83 11.43 -1.17
N PRO A 71 -12.74 10.40 -2.04
CA PRO A 71 -12.16 9.07 -1.79
C PRO A 71 -10.65 8.96 -2.05
N ARG A 72 -9.95 10.09 -2.22
CA ARG A 72 -8.56 10.14 -2.67
C ARG A 72 -7.59 10.41 -1.53
N ILE A 73 -6.41 9.84 -1.65
CA ILE A 73 -5.28 10.12 -0.78
C ILE A 73 -4.04 10.37 -1.63
N ALA A 74 -3.22 11.32 -1.20
CA ALA A 74 -1.91 11.59 -1.79
C ALA A 74 -0.86 11.53 -0.69
N ALA A 75 0.27 10.90 -0.98
CA ALA A 75 1.36 10.72 -0.03
C ALA A 75 2.72 11.03 -0.67
N ARG A 76 3.62 11.58 0.14
CA ARG A 76 5.07 11.56 -0.10
C ARG A 76 5.65 10.51 0.85
N LEU A 77 6.35 9.52 0.28
CA LEU A 77 6.92 8.35 0.97
C LEU A 77 8.45 8.38 0.98
#